data_AF-A0A0S8KG25-F1
#
_entry.id   AF-A0A0S8KG25-F1
#
_cell.length_a   1.000
_cell.length_b   1.000
_cell.length_c   1.000
_cell.angle_alpha   90.00
_cell.angle_beta   90.00
_cell.angle_gamma   90.00
#
_symmetry.space_group_name_H-M   'P 1'
#
loop_
_entity.id
_entity.type
_entity.pdbx_description
1 polymer ?
#
loop_
_entity_poly.entity_id
_entity_poly.type
_entity_poly.pdbx_seq_one_letter_code
_entity_poly.pdbx_strand_id
1 'polypeptide(L)'
;MDDVSLLICGAQPTPSSTPGTFPAALFLPVIVRQYTEEGPLTSLSPPEGGYDETDAGQPALARTSFSGVRTLWAPAGSQVAPDFVGGVALSPVEGTLYVAAGESLWLLDAQSGGVIGQIPVGAAARGLAVDVAASRIYAALPDADALVVINASRRLLWKTVPGIPGASGVAIDGDHVYVTATGSDELVVVDRQNYAIIKRLTVGDAPYAVACDPERQWVYIGNAGDDTVSIVDGRSGRVLNTAELDGLGHPHGLALDPSRARLYVTYASTPKYQAVASIDAVSGQVLSRLVGNDEQPLFGAYGIAVDTLLGRVYVTTVEGLLVLKGETLQVVGLLPGVGPAYAFGLHLDPVHQQLYVVDGGRRRLAVCGI
;
A
#
# COMPACT_ATOMS: atom_id res chain seq x y z
N MET A 1 13.55 -44.20 -2.45
CA MET A 1 13.52 -45.39 -1.58
C MET A 1 12.74 -44.99 -0.35
N ASP A 2 11.77 -45.85 -0.05
CA ASP A 2 10.91 -45.95 1.13
C ASP A 2 9.69 -45.03 1.24
N ASP A 3 8.62 -45.56 0.62
CA ASP A 3 7.24 -45.60 1.13
C ASP A 3 7.17 -45.89 2.64
N VAL A 4 6.21 -45.27 3.36
CA VAL A 4 5.16 -46.00 4.11
C VAL A 4 3.94 -45.07 4.30
N SER A 5 2.80 -45.56 3.84
CA SER A 5 1.45 -45.02 3.99
C SER A 5 0.82 -45.38 5.35
N LEU A 6 -0.12 -44.58 5.87
CA LEU A 6 -1.34 -45.12 6.50
C LEU A 6 -2.45 -44.07 6.66
N LEU A 7 -3.67 -44.60 6.57
CA LEU A 7 -4.93 -44.01 6.17
C LEU A 7 -5.95 -44.13 7.34
N ILE A 8 -7.03 -43.33 7.30
CA ILE A 8 -8.45 -43.67 7.62
C ILE A 8 -9.19 -42.70 8.59
N CYS A 9 -10.18 -42.02 7.96
CA CYS A 9 -11.57 -41.66 8.31
C CYS A 9 -11.99 -41.09 9.68
N GLY A 10 -12.80 -40.03 9.60
CA GLY A 10 -14.23 -40.17 9.91
C GLY A 10 -14.96 -38.95 10.50
N ALA A 11 -16.14 -38.68 9.92
CA ALA A 11 -17.30 -37.96 10.46
C ALA A 11 -17.43 -36.42 10.27
N GLN A 12 -18.25 -36.06 9.28
CA GLN A 12 -19.09 -34.85 9.25
C GLN A 12 -20.20 -34.94 10.33
N PRO A 13 -20.72 -33.79 10.81
CA PRO A 13 -22.06 -33.37 10.36
C PRO A 13 -22.25 -31.85 10.14
N THR A 14 -23.16 -31.52 9.23
CA THR A 14 -23.84 -30.22 9.01
C THR A 14 -25.26 -30.25 9.65
N PRO A 15 -26.12 -29.19 9.59
CA PRO A 15 -25.95 -27.76 9.93
C PRO A 15 -27.15 -27.20 10.78
N SER A 16 -27.25 -25.86 10.88
CA SER A 16 -28.38 -24.98 11.35
C SER A 16 -28.23 -24.42 12.78
N SER A 17 -28.64 -23.19 13.14
CA SER A 17 -29.50 -22.15 12.52
C SER A 17 -29.15 -20.76 13.09
N THR A 18 -29.42 -19.71 12.30
CA THR A 18 -29.27 -18.25 12.50
C THR A 18 -29.84 -17.73 13.84
N PRO A 19 -29.38 -16.57 14.39
CA PRO A 19 -29.79 -15.26 13.86
C PRO A 19 -28.80 -14.08 14.06
N GLY A 20 -28.97 -13.02 13.26
CA GLY A 20 -28.50 -11.68 13.61
C GLY A 20 -27.84 -10.91 12.47
N THR A 21 -28.65 -10.34 11.57
CA THR A 21 -28.22 -9.29 10.64
C THR A 21 -27.88 -8.01 11.41
N PHE A 22 -26.61 -7.63 11.41
CA PHE A 22 -26.16 -6.27 11.71
C PHE A 22 -25.55 -5.67 10.43
N PRO A 23 -25.75 -4.38 10.15
CA PRO A 23 -25.30 -3.77 8.90
C PRO A 23 -23.77 -3.81 8.82
N ALA A 24 -23.26 -4.34 7.70
CA ALA A 24 -21.84 -4.44 7.41
C ALA A 24 -21.21 -3.04 7.31
N ALA A 25 -20.34 -2.72 8.27
CA ALA A 25 -19.38 -1.63 8.11
C ALA A 25 -18.38 -2.01 7.00
N LEU A 26 -18.19 -1.13 6.03
CA LEU A 26 -17.22 -1.28 4.95
C LEU A 26 -15.79 -1.26 5.52
N PHE A 27 -14.96 -2.24 5.15
CA PHE A 27 -13.54 -2.30 5.49
C PHE A 27 -12.71 -2.28 4.20
N LEU A 28 -11.83 -1.28 4.09
CA LEU A 28 -10.94 -1.06 2.94
C LEU A 28 -9.48 -1.21 3.37
N PRO A 29 -8.63 -1.89 2.60
CA PRO A 29 -7.18 -1.72 2.68
C PRO A 29 -6.68 -0.96 1.45
N VAL A 30 -5.71 -0.06 1.70
CA VAL A 30 -5.39 1.11 0.89
C VAL A 30 -6.56 2.11 0.87
N ILE A 31 -6.83 2.64 2.07
CA ILE A 31 -7.49 3.91 2.42
C ILE A 31 -8.45 4.48 1.37
N VAL A 32 -9.75 4.42 1.66
CA VAL A 32 -10.69 5.57 1.66
C VAL A 32 -12.12 5.14 1.96
N ARG A 33 -12.78 5.82 2.93
CA ARG A 33 -14.18 6.20 2.75
C ARG A 33 -14.61 7.44 3.52
N GLN A 34 -15.52 8.17 2.86
CA GLN A 34 -16.15 9.45 3.20
C GLN A 34 -17.11 9.35 4.39
N TYR A 35 -17.19 10.42 5.18
CA TYR A 35 -18.23 10.63 6.19
C TYR A 35 -19.38 11.48 5.61
N THR A 36 -20.60 11.09 5.98
CA THR A 36 -21.86 11.78 5.69
C THR A 36 -21.95 13.13 6.41
N GLU A 37 -22.49 14.14 5.73
CA GLU A 37 -22.75 15.49 6.25
C GLU A 37 -23.63 15.50 7.51
N GLU A 38 -23.36 16.46 8.41
CA GLU A 38 -24.38 17.39 8.95
C GLU A 38 -23.74 18.52 9.79
N GLY A 39 -24.05 19.79 9.47
CA GLY A 39 -23.92 20.94 10.39
C GLY A 39 -23.30 22.24 9.79
N PRO A 40 -23.93 23.42 9.94
CA PRO A 40 -23.71 24.57 9.05
C PRO A 40 -22.50 25.46 9.43
N LEU A 41 -21.84 26.01 8.41
CA LEU A 41 -20.78 27.01 8.52
C LEU A 41 -21.37 28.41 8.73
N THR A 42 -21.02 29.06 9.85
CA THR A 42 -21.15 30.51 10.02
C THR A 42 -19.93 31.23 9.44
N SER A 43 -20.20 32.21 8.56
CA SER A 43 -19.24 33.04 7.84
C SER A 43 -18.46 34.01 8.72
N LEU A 44 -17.17 34.20 8.44
CA LEU A 44 -16.43 35.40 8.81
C LEU A 44 -15.66 35.93 7.59
N SER A 45 -15.90 37.19 7.24
CA SER A 45 -15.23 37.95 6.18
C SER A 45 -13.81 38.41 6.61
N PRO A 46 -12.85 38.59 5.68
CA PRO A 46 -11.52 39.10 6.01
C PRO A 46 -11.45 40.65 5.92
N PRO A 47 -10.51 41.31 6.62
CA PRO A 47 -10.23 42.73 6.41
C PRO A 47 -9.14 42.96 5.33
N GLU A 48 -9.26 44.12 4.68
CA GLU A 48 -8.47 44.64 3.55
C GLU A 48 -7.09 45.23 3.93
N GLY A 49 -6.21 45.31 2.92
CA GLY A 49 -5.00 46.16 2.86
C GLY A 49 -3.71 45.35 2.70
N GLY A 50 -2.82 45.54 1.74
CA GLY A 50 -2.66 46.45 0.61
C GLY A 50 -1.30 46.06 -0.02
N TYR A 51 -1.25 45.81 -1.32
CA TYR A 51 -0.06 45.34 -2.03
C TYR A 51 0.59 46.49 -2.81
N ASP A 52 1.91 46.60 -2.75
CA ASP A 52 2.70 47.31 -3.76
C ASP A 52 3.65 46.30 -4.41
N GLU A 53 3.60 46.26 -5.74
CA GLU A 53 4.24 45.29 -6.62
C GLU A 53 5.70 45.69 -6.92
N THR A 54 6.60 44.71 -7.01
CA THR A 54 7.42 44.43 -8.21
C THR A 54 8.40 43.30 -7.88
N ASP A 55 8.21 42.10 -8.45
CA ASP A 55 9.21 41.46 -9.31
C ASP A 55 8.61 40.23 -10.01
N ALA A 56 8.99 40.03 -11.26
CA ALA A 56 8.33 39.20 -12.24
C ALA A 56 8.72 37.70 -12.16
N GLY A 57 7.73 36.82 -12.32
CA GLY A 57 7.90 35.62 -13.14
C GLY A 57 8.50 34.38 -12.49
N GLN A 58 7.98 33.93 -11.35
CA GLN A 58 7.92 32.50 -11.01
C GLN A 58 6.50 32.18 -10.53
N PRO A 59 5.86 31.06 -10.94
CA PRO A 59 4.64 30.65 -10.28
C PRO A 59 5.01 30.30 -8.84
N ALA A 60 4.64 31.19 -7.91
CA ALA A 60 4.76 30.96 -6.49
C ALA A 60 4.04 29.63 -6.20
N LEU A 61 4.84 28.59 -5.89
CA LEU A 61 4.34 27.34 -5.35
C LEU A 61 3.45 27.70 -4.17
N ALA A 62 2.14 27.53 -4.33
CA ALA A 62 1.18 27.72 -3.26
C ALA A 62 1.65 26.84 -2.10
N ARG A 63 2.13 27.49 -1.04
CA ARG A 63 2.61 26.83 0.17
C ARG A 63 1.43 26.11 0.81
N THR A 64 1.19 24.86 0.43
CA THR A 64 0.52 23.91 1.32
C THR A 64 1.41 23.81 2.55
N SER A 65 0.89 24.23 3.70
CA SER A 65 1.62 24.24 4.96
C SER A 65 1.79 22.82 5.46
N PHE A 66 2.78 22.09 4.93
CA PHE A 66 3.19 20.82 5.49
C PHE A 66 3.78 21.04 6.87
N SER A 67 3.33 20.28 7.87
CA SER A 67 4.14 20.15 9.09
C SER A 67 5.37 19.32 8.70
N GLY A 68 6.56 19.90 8.81
CA GLY A 68 7.80 19.33 8.26
C GLY A 68 8.05 17.85 8.65
N VAL A 69 8.92 17.19 7.89
CA VAL A 69 9.27 15.77 8.10
C VAL A 69 9.85 15.59 9.51
N ARG A 70 9.21 14.74 10.32
CA ARG A 70 9.71 14.33 11.64
C ARG A 70 10.21 12.89 11.58
N THR A 71 11.38 12.62 12.16
CA THR A 71 11.80 11.25 12.46
C THR A 71 10.87 10.71 13.54
N LEU A 72 10.05 9.73 13.21
CA LEU A 72 9.20 9.04 14.18
C LEU A 72 10.02 8.00 14.94
N TRP A 73 10.86 7.26 14.23
CA TRP A 73 11.79 6.30 14.82
C TRP A 73 13.12 6.28 14.06
N ALA A 74 14.22 6.22 14.79
CA ALA A 74 15.56 5.95 14.28
C ALA A 74 16.35 5.13 15.32
N PRO A 75 17.33 4.32 14.89
CA PRO A 75 18.20 3.60 15.80
C PRO A 75 18.96 4.57 16.72
N ALA A 76 19.02 4.27 18.02
CA ALA A 76 19.80 5.06 18.98
C ALA A 76 21.17 4.39 19.25
N GLY A 77 22.27 5.13 19.05
CA GLY A 77 23.62 4.68 19.43
C GLY A 77 24.13 3.45 18.65
N SER A 78 24.70 2.47 19.36
CA SER A 78 25.23 1.22 18.78
C SER A 78 24.17 0.14 18.52
N GLN A 79 22.87 0.49 18.57
CA GLN A 79 21.82 -0.43 18.17
C GLN A 79 21.91 -0.71 16.67
N VAL A 80 21.98 -2.00 16.31
CA VAL A 80 21.83 -2.42 14.92
C VAL A 80 20.40 -2.06 14.50
N ALA A 81 20.28 -1.03 13.67
CA ALA A 81 19.00 -0.67 13.07
C ALA A 81 18.43 -1.91 12.37
N PRO A 82 17.16 -2.27 12.61
CA PRO A 82 16.56 -3.34 11.85
C PRO A 82 16.50 -2.89 10.38
N ASP A 83 16.83 -3.79 9.47
CA ASP A 83 16.91 -3.47 8.06
C ASP A 83 15.47 -3.31 7.53
N PHE A 84 15.00 -2.08 7.44
CA PHE A 84 13.67 -1.76 6.95
C PHE A 84 13.61 -1.89 5.42
N VAL A 85 13.47 -3.13 4.98
CA VAL A 85 13.47 -3.51 3.55
C VAL A 85 12.07 -3.70 2.98
N GLY A 86 11.03 -3.66 3.84
CA GLY A 86 9.66 -4.01 3.47
C GLY A 86 8.65 -2.89 3.73
N GLY A 87 7.41 -3.31 3.91
CA GLY A 87 6.27 -2.40 4.03
C GLY A 87 6.01 -1.83 5.41
N VAL A 88 5.17 -0.79 5.43
CA VAL A 88 4.60 -0.20 6.65
C VAL A 88 3.08 -0.16 6.55
N ALA A 89 2.41 -0.44 7.66
CA ALA A 89 0.97 -0.52 7.75
C ALA A 89 0.49 0.05 9.10
N LEU A 90 -0.50 0.95 9.08
CA LEU A 90 -1.15 1.45 10.29
C LEU A 90 -2.37 0.60 10.64
N SER A 91 -2.45 0.18 11.90
CA SER A 91 -3.72 -0.24 12.50
C SER A 91 -4.29 0.92 13.31
N PRO A 92 -5.28 1.67 12.78
CA PRO A 92 -5.73 2.92 13.38
C PRO A 92 -6.49 2.69 14.69
N VAL A 93 -7.17 1.55 14.85
CA VAL A 93 -7.89 1.20 16.08
C VAL A 93 -6.91 0.96 17.24
N GLU A 94 -5.82 0.25 16.97
CA GLU A 94 -4.78 -0.05 17.95
C GLU A 94 -3.71 1.05 18.07
N GLY A 95 -3.78 2.11 17.24
CA GLY A 95 -2.77 3.17 17.18
C GLY A 95 -1.35 2.66 16.91
N THR A 96 -1.22 1.52 16.21
CA THR A 96 0.04 0.79 16.07
C THR A 96 0.47 0.73 14.62
N LEU A 97 1.72 1.12 14.34
CA LEU A 97 2.41 0.90 13.08
C LEU A 97 3.10 -0.46 13.10
N TYR A 98 2.85 -1.25 12.07
CA TYR A 98 3.55 -2.49 11.77
C TYR A 98 4.56 -2.20 10.66
N VAL A 99 5.83 -2.45 10.93
CA VAL A 99 6.92 -2.19 9.98
C VAL A 99 7.71 -3.46 9.77
N ALA A 100 7.83 -3.89 8.51
CA ALA A 100 8.64 -5.04 8.15
C ALA A 100 10.13 -4.69 8.25
N ALA A 101 10.85 -5.43 9.10
CA ALA A 101 12.27 -5.18 9.32
C ALA A 101 13.01 -6.45 9.79
N GLY A 102 14.01 -6.88 9.00
CA GLY A 102 14.58 -8.22 9.16
C GLY A 102 13.49 -9.31 9.08
N GLU A 103 13.62 -10.38 9.88
CA GLU A 103 12.65 -11.50 9.91
C GLU A 103 11.45 -11.26 10.84
N SER A 104 11.05 -10.00 11.03
CA SER A 104 10.04 -9.62 12.00
C SER A 104 9.21 -8.42 11.58
N LEU A 105 8.03 -8.30 12.19
CA LEU A 105 7.28 -7.05 12.21
C LEU A 105 7.59 -6.29 13.50
N TRP A 106 8.06 -5.06 13.35
CA TRP A 106 8.25 -4.13 14.44
C TRP A 106 6.96 -3.36 14.67
N LEU A 107 6.57 -3.23 15.94
CA LEU A 107 5.37 -2.53 16.36
C LEU A 107 5.79 -1.22 17.00
N LEU A 108 5.30 -0.12 16.45
CA LEU A 108 5.57 1.22 16.94
C LEU A 108 4.27 1.94 17.25
N ASP A 109 4.27 2.73 18.31
CA ASP A 109 3.18 3.66 18.59
C ASP A 109 3.13 4.71 17.48
N ALA A 110 1.98 4.86 16.81
CA ALA A 110 1.86 5.68 15.62
C ALA A 110 2.11 7.17 15.89
N GLN A 111 1.80 7.64 17.11
CA GLN A 111 1.93 9.04 17.48
C GLN A 111 3.34 9.40 17.94
N SER A 112 3.89 8.61 18.87
CA SER A 112 5.17 8.87 19.52
C SER A 112 6.36 8.25 18.79
N GLY A 113 6.14 7.16 18.05
CA GLY A 113 7.19 6.32 17.48
C GLY A 113 7.86 5.40 18.50
N GLY A 114 7.35 5.34 19.73
CA GLY A 114 7.85 4.43 20.75
C GLY A 114 7.73 2.98 20.31
N VAL A 115 8.80 2.19 20.48
CA VAL A 115 8.78 0.76 20.18
C VAL A 115 7.88 0.05 21.18
N ILE A 116 6.82 -0.56 20.68
CA ILE A 116 5.88 -1.38 21.44
C ILE A 116 6.40 -2.81 21.57
N GLY A 117 7.02 -3.32 20.51
CA GLY A 117 7.57 -4.67 20.50
C GLY A 117 7.90 -5.17 19.10
N GLN A 118 8.16 -6.46 18.99
CA GLN A 118 8.51 -7.13 17.75
C GLN A 118 7.82 -8.50 17.69
N ILE A 119 7.33 -8.88 16.51
CA ILE A 119 6.72 -10.18 16.24
C ILE A 119 7.62 -10.90 15.23
N PRO A 120 8.31 -11.98 15.65
CA PRO A 120 9.03 -12.84 14.72
C PRO A 120 8.06 -13.49 13.73
N VAL A 121 8.35 -13.34 12.44
CA VAL A 121 7.58 -13.97 11.35
C VAL A 121 8.40 -14.99 10.55
N GLY A 122 9.71 -15.05 10.79
CA GLY A 122 10.59 -16.13 10.31
C GLY A 122 11.17 -15.92 8.92
N ALA A 123 10.84 -14.82 8.23
CA ALA A 123 11.46 -14.38 6.99
C ALA A 123 11.22 -12.88 6.78
N ALA A 124 11.95 -12.26 5.84
CA ALA A 124 11.78 -10.85 5.53
C ALA A 124 10.40 -10.59 4.92
N ALA A 125 9.56 -9.84 5.65
CA ALA A 125 8.26 -9.43 5.14
C ALA A 125 8.37 -8.32 4.10
N ARG A 126 7.49 -8.34 3.10
CA ARG A 126 7.47 -7.38 2.00
C ARG A 126 6.19 -6.53 2.02
N GLY A 127 5.11 -7.00 1.41
CA GLY A 127 3.81 -6.34 1.46
C GLY A 127 3.09 -6.58 2.79
N LEU A 128 2.48 -5.53 3.34
CA LEU A 128 1.65 -5.59 4.54
C LEU A 128 0.23 -5.10 4.22
N ALA A 129 -0.78 -5.74 4.79
CA ALA A 129 -2.16 -5.27 4.76
C ALA A 129 -2.82 -5.39 6.13
N VAL A 130 -3.67 -4.42 6.47
CA VAL A 130 -4.38 -4.37 7.75
C VAL A 130 -5.86 -4.61 7.51
N ASP A 131 -6.38 -5.56 8.26
CA ASP A 131 -7.80 -5.76 8.44
C ASP A 131 -8.21 -5.24 9.83
N VAL A 132 -8.75 -4.03 9.80
CA VAL A 132 -9.21 -3.33 10.99
C VAL A 132 -10.42 -4.03 11.63
N ALA A 133 -11.27 -4.68 10.84
CA ALA A 133 -12.49 -5.34 11.34
C ALA A 133 -12.19 -6.51 12.25
N ALA A 134 -11.25 -7.35 11.79
CA ALA A 134 -10.90 -8.58 12.47
C ALA A 134 -9.69 -8.41 13.41
N SER A 135 -9.10 -7.21 13.48
CA SER A 135 -7.80 -6.97 14.12
C SER A 135 -6.76 -7.98 13.62
N ARG A 136 -6.54 -7.99 12.30
CA ARG A 136 -5.55 -8.85 11.64
C ARG A 136 -4.58 -8.03 10.80
N ILE A 137 -3.31 -8.44 10.84
CA ILE A 137 -2.29 -7.93 9.91
C ILE A 137 -1.84 -9.11 9.06
N TYR A 138 -1.73 -8.89 7.77
CA TYR A 138 -1.26 -9.86 6.82
C TYR A 138 0.11 -9.41 6.32
N ALA A 139 1.07 -10.33 6.27
CA ALA A 139 2.39 -10.05 5.74
C ALA A 139 2.80 -11.14 4.75
N ALA A 140 3.19 -10.72 3.55
CA ALA A 140 3.76 -11.60 2.55
C ALA A 140 5.25 -11.82 2.82
N LEU A 141 5.67 -13.08 2.79
CA LEU A 141 7.03 -13.54 3.04
C LEU A 141 7.56 -14.20 1.75
N PRO A 142 8.30 -13.46 0.89
CA PRO A 142 8.76 -14.00 -0.38
C PRO A 142 9.66 -15.23 -0.22
N ASP A 143 10.64 -15.17 0.69
CA ASP A 143 11.64 -16.24 0.86
C ASP A 143 11.08 -17.48 1.59
N ALA A 144 9.92 -17.35 2.24
CA ALA A 144 9.23 -18.44 2.91
C ALA A 144 8.05 -19.00 2.08
N ASP A 145 7.82 -18.47 0.87
CA ASP A 145 6.69 -18.83 0.01
C ASP A 145 5.35 -18.85 0.75
N ALA A 146 5.11 -17.84 1.58
CA ALA A 146 4.00 -17.84 2.52
C ALA A 146 3.39 -16.46 2.78
N LEU A 147 2.11 -16.48 3.16
CA LEU A 147 1.42 -15.38 3.82
C LEU A 147 1.35 -15.71 5.32
N VAL A 148 1.71 -14.76 6.17
CA VAL A 148 1.47 -14.87 7.61
C VAL A 148 0.38 -13.92 8.07
N VAL A 149 -0.37 -14.37 9.08
CA VAL A 149 -1.47 -13.64 9.69
C VAL A 149 -1.10 -13.37 11.14
N ILE A 150 -1.15 -12.11 11.54
CA ILE A 150 -0.88 -11.63 12.88
C ILE A 150 -2.21 -11.24 13.52
N ASN A 151 -2.39 -11.59 14.80
CA ASN A 151 -3.46 -11.04 15.61
C ASN A 151 -3.00 -9.70 16.18
N ALA A 152 -3.60 -8.59 15.74
CA ALA A 152 -3.15 -7.24 16.08
C ALA A 152 -3.32 -6.97 17.58
N SER A 153 -4.47 -7.31 18.16
CA SER A 153 -4.78 -7.07 19.57
C SER A 153 -3.90 -7.89 20.52
N ARG A 154 -3.59 -9.14 20.15
CA ARG A 154 -2.74 -10.04 20.94
C ARG A 154 -1.25 -9.92 20.61
N ARG A 155 -0.90 -9.18 19.55
CA ARG A 155 0.46 -8.93 19.07
C ARG A 155 1.27 -10.22 18.90
N LEU A 156 0.68 -11.20 18.22
CA LEU A 156 1.33 -12.49 17.97
C LEU A 156 1.06 -13.02 16.57
N LEU A 157 2.00 -13.82 16.06
CA LEU A 157 1.80 -14.63 14.87
C LEU A 157 0.67 -15.64 15.12
N TRP A 158 -0.41 -15.52 14.36
CA TRP A 158 -1.63 -16.32 14.53
C TRP A 158 -1.66 -17.53 13.59
N LYS A 159 -1.30 -17.33 12.33
CA LYS A 159 -1.38 -18.37 11.29
C LYS A 159 -0.31 -18.17 10.23
N THR A 160 0.15 -19.26 9.64
CA THR A 160 0.94 -19.27 8.40
C THR A 160 0.13 -19.99 7.32
N VAL A 161 0.06 -19.38 6.14
CA VAL A 161 -0.56 -19.91 4.93
C VAL A 161 0.58 -20.17 3.92
N PRO A 162 1.09 -21.41 3.83
CA PRO A 162 2.20 -21.75 2.95
C PRO A 162 1.74 -21.96 1.50
N GLY A 163 2.71 -22.10 0.59
CA GLY A 163 2.46 -22.48 -0.81
C GLY A 163 2.07 -21.29 -1.68
N ILE A 164 2.65 -20.12 -1.42
CA ILE A 164 2.49 -18.90 -2.22
C ILE A 164 3.89 -18.50 -2.71
N PRO A 165 4.38 -19.09 -3.81
CA PRO A 165 5.74 -18.89 -4.27
C PRO A 165 6.10 -17.41 -4.49
N GLY A 166 7.12 -16.92 -3.80
CA GLY A 166 7.54 -15.52 -3.89
C GLY A 166 6.44 -14.52 -3.49
N ALA A 167 5.64 -14.84 -2.47
CA ALA A 167 4.60 -13.96 -1.95
C ALA A 167 5.11 -12.52 -1.77
N SER A 168 4.55 -11.54 -2.48
CA SER A 168 5.08 -10.15 -2.49
C SER A 168 4.09 -9.11 -1.97
N GLY A 169 3.02 -8.82 -2.72
CA GLY A 169 2.00 -7.84 -2.39
C GLY A 169 0.80 -8.50 -1.73
N VAL A 170 0.13 -7.77 -0.83
CA VAL A 170 -1.09 -8.22 -0.16
C VAL A 170 -2.15 -7.12 -0.22
N ALA A 171 -3.37 -7.49 -0.60
CA ALA A 171 -4.56 -6.67 -0.47
C ALA A 171 -5.71 -7.51 0.10
N ILE A 172 -6.76 -6.87 0.58
CA ILE A 172 -7.91 -7.53 1.21
C ILE A 172 -9.17 -6.89 0.63
N ASP A 173 -10.16 -7.68 0.26
CA ASP A 173 -11.46 -7.16 -0.13
C ASP A 173 -12.54 -8.20 0.21
N GLY A 174 -13.60 -7.74 0.89
CA GLY A 174 -14.67 -8.60 1.40
C GLY A 174 -14.14 -9.78 2.22
N ASP A 175 -14.49 -10.99 1.81
CA ASP A 175 -14.09 -12.26 2.43
C ASP A 175 -12.75 -12.80 1.90
N HIS A 176 -12.01 -12.02 1.12
CA HIS A 176 -10.80 -12.48 0.45
C HIS A 176 -9.56 -11.67 0.84
N VAL A 177 -8.43 -12.38 0.92
CA VAL A 177 -7.09 -11.81 0.93
C VAL A 177 -6.42 -12.20 -0.38
N TYR A 178 -5.99 -11.19 -1.12
CA TYR A 178 -5.34 -11.32 -2.42
C TYR A 178 -3.84 -11.18 -2.22
N VAL A 179 -3.07 -12.16 -2.70
CA VAL A 179 -1.61 -12.19 -2.57
C VAL A 179 -0.99 -12.43 -3.94
N THR A 180 -0.08 -11.57 -4.36
CA THR A 180 0.71 -11.83 -5.57
C THR A 180 1.79 -12.86 -5.27
N ALA A 181 1.83 -13.92 -6.07
CA ALA A 181 2.85 -14.95 -6.02
C ALA A 181 3.82 -14.74 -7.19
N THR A 182 4.86 -13.93 -6.93
CA THR A 182 5.84 -13.53 -7.96
C THR A 182 6.59 -14.72 -8.54
N GLY A 183 6.76 -15.80 -7.77
CA GLY A 183 7.50 -16.99 -8.20
C GLY A 183 6.70 -17.94 -9.10
N SER A 184 5.41 -17.68 -9.33
CA SER A 184 4.53 -18.56 -10.11
C SER A 184 3.54 -17.84 -11.02
N ASP A 185 3.69 -16.52 -11.23
CA ASP A 185 2.83 -15.71 -12.11
C ASP A 185 1.33 -15.79 -11.78
N GLU A 186 1.04 -15.86 -10.48
CA GLU A 186 -0.31 -16.05 -9.96
C GLU A 186 -0.74 -14.91 -9.02
N LEU A 187 -2.04 -14.61 -9.07
CA LEU A 187 -2.78 -14.03 -7.95
C LEU A 187 -3.41 -15.16 -7.13
N VAL A 188 -2.99 -15.29 -5.88
CA VAL A 188 -3.52 -16.26 -4.93
C VAL A 188 -4.63 -15.61 -4.11
N VAL A 189 -5.79 -16.25 -4.06
CA VAL A 189 -6.93 -15.81 -3.26
C VAL A 189 -7.07 -16.71 -2.05
N VAL A 190 -6.97 -16.11 -0.87
CA VAL A 190 -7.09 -16.76 0.43
C VAL A 190 -8.42 -16.35 1.07
N ASP A 191 -9.16 -17.31 1.59
CA ASP A 191 -10.36 -17.07 2.39
C ASP A 191 -9.98 -16.37 3.70
N ARG A 192 -10.59 -15.22 3.96
CA ARG A 192 -10.26 -14.36 5.10
C ARG A 192 -10.68 -14.94 6.45
N GLN A 193 -11.66 -15.85 6.47
CA GLN A 193 -12.24 -16.42 7.69
C GLN A 193 -11.46 -17.64 8.16
N ASN A 194 -11.11 -18.55 7.25
CA ASN A 194 -10.44 -19.82 7.56
C ASN A 194 -8.98 -19.90 7.07
N TYR A 195 -8.52 -18.92 6.29
CA TYR A 195 -7.16 -18.81 5.75
C TYR A 195 -6.77 -19.93 4.77
N ALA A 196 -7.73 -20.59 4.15
CA ALA A 196 -7.49 -21.54 3.07
C ALA A 196 -7.25 -20.80 1.74
N ILE A 197 -6.33 -21.32 0.92
CA ILE A 197 -6.21 -20.89 -0.48
C ILE A 197 -7.41 -21.44 -1.24
N ILE A 198 -8.25 -20.55 -1.77
CA ILE A 198 -9.51 -20.91 -2.46
C ILE A 198 -9.43 -20.77 -3.97
N LYS A 199 -8.52 -19.93 -4.49
CA LYS A 199 -8.29 -19.77 -5.94
C LYS A 199 -6.84 -19.42 -6.22
N ARG A 200 -6.41 -19.80 -7.43
CA ARG A 200 -5.17 -19.37 -8.09
C ARG A 200 -5.53 -18.87 -9.46
N LEU A 201 -5.13 -17.66 -9.78
CA LEU A 201 -5.46 -17.00 -11.04
C LEU A 201 -4.16 -16.65 -11.73
N THR A 202 -3.95 -17.20 -12.93
CA THR A 202 -2.83 -16.78 -13.78
C THR A 202 -3.02 -15.32 -14.17
N VAL A 203 -1.98 -14.52 -13.97
CA VAL A 203 -1.91 -13.10 -14.35
C VAL A 203 -0.72 -12.89 -15.27
N GLY A 204 -0.13 -11.69 -15.33
CA GLY A 204 1.10 -11.47 -16.08
C GLY A 204 2.36 -11.91 -15.31
N ASP A 205 3.50 -11.81 -15.96
CA ASP A 205 4.81 -12.23 -15.46
C ASP A 205 5.27 -11.42 -14.22
N ALA A 206 5.82 -12.15 -13.25
CA ALA A 206 6.35 -11.64 -11.99
C ALA A 206 5.41 -10.62 -11.31
N PRO A 207 4.17 -11.00 -10.92
CA PRO A 207 3.23 -10.10 -10.29
C PRO A 207 3.77 -9.63 -8.94
N TYR A 208 3.77 -8.31 -8.75
CA TYR A 208 4.46 -7.67 -7.64
C TYR A 208 3.50 -6.95 -6.71
N ALA A 209 2.78 -5.98 -7.28
CA ALA A 209 1.86 -5.11 -6.56
C ALA A 209 0.43 -5.60 -6.68
N VAL A 210 -0.39 -5.36 -5.65
CA VAL A 210 -1.83 -5.60 -5.73
C VAL A 210 -2.60 -4.50 -5.01
N ALA A 211 -3.70 -4.06 -5.60
CA ALA A 211 -4.69 -3.17 -5.00
C ALA A 211 -6.10 -3.67 -5.33
N CYS A 212 -7.09 -3.33 -4.51
CA CYS A 212 -8.48 -3.76 -4.71
C CYS A 212 -9.43 -2.56 -4.76
N ASP A 213 -10.50 -2.70 -5.54
CA ASP A 213 -11.68 -1.83 -5.53
C ASP A 213 -12.87 -2.62 -4.98
N PRO A 214 -13.23 -2.47 -3.70
CA PRO A 214 -14.37 -3.16 -3.10
C PRO A 214 -15.72 -2.82 -3.73
N GLU A 215 -15.88 -1.61 -4.30
CA GLU A 215 -17.15 -1.17 -4.87
C GLU A 215 -17.42 -1.85 -6.21
N ARG A 216 -16.36 -2.01 -7.04
CA ARG A 216 -16.43 -2.76 -8.30
C ARG A 216 -16.17 -4.25 -8.13
N GLN A 217 -15.61 -4.63 -6.98
CA GLN A 217 -15.04 -5.96 -6.69
C GLN A 217 -13.98 -6.36 -7.71
N TRP A 218 -13.07 -5.43 -8.00
CA TRP A 218 -11.97 -5.63 -8.94
C TRP A 218 -10.63 -5.62 -8.22
N VAL A 219 -9.66 -6.30 -8.82
CA VAL A 219 -8.30 -6.42 -8.31
C VAL A 219 -7.34 -5.95 -9.40
N TYR A 220 -6.41 -5.07 -9.04
CA TYR A 220 -5.38 -4.53 -9.91
C TYR A 220 -4.05 -5.15 -9.54
N ILE A 221 -3.35 -5.69 -10.54
CA ILE A 221 -2.10 -6.43 -10.33
C ILE A 221 -1.02 -5.81 -11.19
N GLY A 222 0.05 -5.31 -10.58
CA GLY A 222 1.23 -4.84 -11.29
C GLY A 222 2.11 -6.04 -11.64
N ASN A 223 2.20 -6.38 -12.93
CA ASN A 223 3.00 -7.48 -13.44
C ASN A 223 4.40 -6.93 -13.79
N ALA A 224 5.37 -7.17 -12.91
CA ALA A 224 6.67 -6.52 -13.01
C ALA A 224 7.49 -7.03 -14.20
N GLY A 225 7.32 -8.29 -14.60
CA GLY A 225 8.03 -8.89 -15.73
C GLY A 225 7.43 -8.51 -17.08
N ASP A 226 6.12 -8.21 -17.11
CA ASP A 226 5.39 -7.89 -18.34
C ASP A 226 5.24 -6.39 -18.61
N ASP A 227 5.62 -5.51 -17.67
CA ASP A 227 5.39 -4.06 -17.77
C ASP A 227 3.90 -3.69 -17.94
N THR A 228 3.01 -4.44 -17.28
CA THR A 228 1.56 -4.24 -17.37
C THR A 228 0.87 -4.15 -16.02
N VAL A 229 -0.34 -3.59 -16.03
CA VAL A 229 -1.28 -3.76 -14.91
C VAL A 229 -2.50 -4.54 -15.37
N SER A 230 -2.72 -5.72 -14.82
CA SER A 230 -3.96 -6.48 -15.05
C SER A 230 -5.10 -5.96 -14.16
N ILE A 231 -6.28 -5.82 -14.74
CA ILE A 231 -7.54 -5.56 -14.04
C ILE A 231 -8.34 -6.87 -14.04
N VAL A 232 -8.61 -7.41 -12.85
CA VAL A 232 -9.23 -8.72 -12.67
C VAL A 232 -10.56 -8.56 -11.93
N ASP A 233 -11.59 -9.25 -12.41
CA ASP A 233 -12.85 -9.38 -11.69
C ASP A 233 -12.66 -10.28 -10.47
N GLY A 234 -12.81 -9.74 -9.27
CA GLY A 234 -12.55 -10.44 -8.01
C GLY A 234 -13.54 -11.57 -7.71
N ARG A 235 -14.73 -11.60 -8.35
CA ARG A 235 -15.73 -12.67 -8.18
C ARG A 235 -15.41 -13.87 -9.04
N SER A 236 -15.22 -13.64 -10.33
CA SER A 236 -15.02 -14.67 -11.35
C SER A 236 -13.55 -15.05 -11.55
N GLY A 237 -12.63 -14.17 -11.19
CA GLY A 237 -11.19 -14.32 -11.42
C GLY A 237 -10.76 -14.05 -12.86
N ARG A 238 -11.63 -13.48 -13.70
CA ARG A 238 -11.33 -13.19 -15.10
C ARG A 238 -10.56 -11.89 -15.23
N VAL A 239 -9.53 -11.86 -16.08
CA VAL A 239 -8.92 -10.61 -16.53
C VAL A 239 -9.94 -9.86 -17.37
N LEU A 240 -10.29 -8.65 -16.92
CA LEU A 240 -11.19 -7.72 -17.58
C LEU A 240 -10.44 -6.85 -18.58
N ASN A 241 -9.23 -6.44 -18.22
CA ASN A 241 -8.40 -5.55 -19.03
C ASN A 241 -6.93 -5.63 -18.61
N THR A 242 -6.05 -5.13 -19.47
CA THR A 242 -4.62 -5.01 -19.22
C THR A 242 -4.16 -3.62 -19.65
N ALA A 243 -3.56 -2.87 -18.74
CA ALA A 243 -2.95 -1.58 -19.02
C ALA A 243 -1.48 -1.77 -19.40
N GLU A 244 -1.11 -1.35 -20.60
CA GLU A 244 0.26 -1.38 -21.10
C GLU A 244 1.06 -0.17 -20.55
N LEU A 245 2.24 -0.40 -19.98
CA LEU A 245 3.10 0.67 -19.46
C LEU A 245 4.19 1.11 -20.46
N ASP A 246 3.98 0.82 -21.75
CA ASP A 246 4.85 1.18 -22.88
C ASP A 246 6.31 0.69 -22.73
N GLY A 247 6.51 -0.46 -22.08
CA GLY A 247 7.84 -1.06 -21.89
C GLY A 247 8.79 -0.21 -21.02
N LEU A 248 8.24 0.73 -20.25
CA LEU A 248 9.01 1.59 -19.36
C LEU A 248 9.27 0.94 -17.97
N GLY A 249 8.95 -0.36 -17.83
CA GLY A 249 9.52 -1.25 -16.82
C GLY A 249 8.76 -1.41 -15.50
N HIS A 250 8.63 -2.63 -15.00
CA HIS A 250 8.41 -3.08 -13.61
C HIS A 250 7.48 -2.23 -12.73
N PRO A 251 6.15 -2.35 -12.88
CA PRO A 251 5.20 -1.80 -11.91
C PRO A 251 5.46 -2.32 -10.49
N HIS A 252 5.68 -1.40 -9.55
CA HIS A 252 6.09 -1.70 -8.18
C HIS A 252 5.05 -1.30 -7.14
N GLY A 253 4.63 -0.04 -7.13
CA GLY A 253 3.63 0.48 -6.20
C GLY A 253 2.32 0.77 -6.92
N LEU A 254 1.20 0.47 -6.26
CA LEU A 254 -0.14 0.76 -6.73
C LEU A 254 -0.92 1.54 -5.67
N ALA A 255 -1.63 2.59 -6.08
CA ALA A 255 -2.55 3.34 -5.23
C ALA A 255 -3.84 3.64 -5.99
N LEU A 256 -5.00 3.27 -5.44
CA LEU A 256 -6.30 3.41 -6.12
C LEU A 256 -7.09 4.60 -5.55
N ASP A 257 -7.58 5.46 -6.43
CA ASP A 257 -8.68 6.40 -6.16
C ASP A 257 -9.97 5.89 -6.82
N PRO A 258 -10.82 5.15 -6.08
CA PRO A 258 -12.05 4.59 -6.65
C PRO A 258 -13.07 5.69 -7.00
N SER A 259 -13.03 6.83 -6.29
CA SER A 259 -13.95 7.96 -6.49
C SER A 259 -13.74 8.66 -7.83
N ARG A 260 -12.51 8.63 -8.34
CA ARG A 260 -12.14 9.17 -9.66
C ARG A 260 -11.90 8.10 -10.71
N ALA A 261 -12.12 6.82 -10.38
CA ALA A 261 -11.78 5.68 -11.21
C ALA A 261 -10.33 5.76 -11.72
N ARG A 262 -9.38 6.08 -10.84
CA ARG A 262 -7.97 6.24 -11.19
C ARG A 262 -7.08 5.33 -10.37
N LEU A 263 -6.23 4.56 -11.06
CA LEU A 263 -5.17 3.79 -10.45
C LEU A 263 -3.84 4.49 -10.74
N TYR A 264 -3.05 4.73 -9.70
CA TYR A 264 -1.71 5.27 -9.83
C TYR A 264 -0.69 4.15 -9.70
N VAL A 265 0.30 4.15 -10.58
CA VAL A 265 1.36 3.14 -10.61
C VAL A 265 2.72 3.80 -10.67
N THR A 266 3.63 3.36 -9.81
CA THR A 266 5.07 3.61 -9.96
C THR A 266 5.71 2.45 -10.71
N TYR A 267 6.61 2.75 -11.64
CA TYR A 267 7.20 1.74 -12.49
C TYR A 267 8.65 2.14 -12.89
N ALA A 268 9.55 1.16 -13.00
CA ALA A 268 10.98 1.36 -13.24
C ALA A 268 11.62 0.28 -14.14
N SER A 269 12.34 0.66 -15.21
CA SER A 269 13.10 -0.28 -16.08
C SER A 269 14.59 -0.43 -15.76
N THR A 270 15.17 0.51 -14.99
CA THR A 270 16.63 0.69 -14.75
C THR A 270 17.50 0.92 -16.01
N PRO A 271 18.52 1.81 -15.92
CA PRO A 271 18.50 3.22 -15.51
C PRO A 271 18.16 4.14 -16.73
N LYS A 272 17.70 5.39 -16.65
CA LYS A 272 18.23 6.54 -15.91
C LYS A 272 17.14 7.48 -15.36
N TYR A 273 15.84 7.23 -15.48
CA TYR A 273 14.79 7.97 -14.75
C TYR A 273 13.52 7.13 -14.64
N GLN A 274 12.86 7.13 -13.47
CA GLN A 274 11.67 6.30 -13.20
C GLN A 274 10.40 7.08 -13.51
N ALA A 275 9.24 6.43 -13.42
CA ALA A 275 8.00 7.06 -13.81
C ALA A 275 6.79 6.69 -12.95
N VAL A 276 5.81 7.58 -13.02
CA VAL A 276 4.50 7.45 -12.40
C VAL A 276 3.47 7.57 -13.50
N ALA A 277 2.47 6.69 -13.53
CA ALA A 277 1.33 6.81 -14.42
C ALA A 277 0.04 6.84 -13.64
N SER A 278 -0.96 7.54 -14.18
CA SER A 278 -2.35 7.39 -13.79
C SER A 278 -3.06 6.63 -14.88
N ILE A 279 -3.77 5.58 -14.51
CA ILE A 279 -4.53 4.68 -15.36
C ILE A 279 -6.00 4.85 -15.05
N ASP A 280 -6.85 4.89 -16.07
CA ASP A 280 -8.28 4.74 -15.90
C ASP A 280 -8.57 3.32 -15.38
N ALA A 281 -9.08 3.26 -14.16
CA ALA A 281 -9.23 2.02 -13.40
C ALA A 281 -10.32 1.09 -13.97
N VAL A 282 -10.99 1.49 -15.06
CA VAL A 282 -12.03 0.72 -15.75
C VAL A 282 -11.55 0.22 -17.09
N SER A 283 -11.09 1.13 -17.93
CA SER A 283 -10.66 0.86 -19.31
C SER A 283 -9.19 0.42 -19.41
N GLY A 284 -8.41 0.51 -18.34
CA GLY A 284 -6.96 0.24 -18.40
C GLY A 284 -6.19 1.28 -19.22
N GLN A 285 -6.83 2.35 -19.69
CA GLN A 285 -6.15 3.38 -20.47
C GLN A 285 -5.20 4.18 -19.59
N VAL A 286 -3.94 4.33 -20.01
CA VAL A 286 -3.01 5.28 -19.38
C VAL A 286 -3.46 6.71 -19.69
N LEU A 287 -3.77 7.48 -18.65
CA LEU A 287 -4.31 8.84 -18.73
C LEU A 287 -3.21 9.92 -18.67
N SER A 288 -2.17 9.70 -17.89
CA SER A 288 -1.07 10.65 -17.70
C SER A 288 0.19 9.91 -17.26
N ARG A 289 1.35 10.46 -17.63
CA ARG A 289 2.66 9.97 -17.20
C ARG A 289 3.50 11.14 -16.69
N LEU A 290 4.13 10.95 -15.55
CA LEU A 290 5.26 11.74 -15.09
C LEU A 290 6.52 10.88 -15.26
N VAL A 291 7.38 11.26 -16.19
CA VAL A 291 8.65 10.58 -16.45
C VAL A 291 9.77 11.46 -15.91
N GLY A 292 10.64 10.91 -15.07
CA GLY A 292 11.75 11.68 -14.54
C GLY A 292 12.73 12.09 -15.65
N ASN A 293 13.49 13.13 -15.39
CA ASN A 293 14.53 13.64 -16.28
C ASN A 293 15.72 14.17 -15.46
N ASP A 294 16.75 14.71 -16.13
CA ASP A 294 17.95 15.22 -15.45
C ASP A 294 17.63 16.39 -14.47
N GLU A 295 16.57 17.16 -14.71
CA GLU A 295 16.13 18.29 -13.86
C GLU A 295 15.20 17.85 -12.73
N GLN A 296 14.46 16.77 -12.94
CA GLN A 296 13.54 16.17 -11.98
C GLN A 296 13.69 14.64 -11.99
N PRO A 297 14.72 14.13 -11.32
CA PRO A 297 14.98 12.71 -11.33
C PRO A 297 14.01 11.98 -10.40
N LEU A 298 13.27 11.01 -10.95
CA LEU A 298 12.39 10.14 -10.17
C LEU A 298 13.10 8.90 -9.63
N PHE A 299 14.41 8.94 -9.35
CA PHE A 299 15.10 7.77 -8.81
C PHE A 299 14.48 7.33 -7.49
N GLY A 300 14.31 6.02 -7.30
CA GLY A 300 13.72 5.41 -6.11
C GLY A 300 12.22 5.66 -5.89
N ALA A 301 11.49 6.19 -6.89
CA ALA A 301 10.02 6.20 -7.02
C ALA A 301 9.41 4.79 -6.98
N TYR A 302 9.40 4.16 -5.80
CA TYR A 302 8.67 2.90 -5.59
C TYR A 302 7.40 3.12 -4.75
N GLY A 303 7.53 3.71 -3.55
CA GLY A 303 6.40 3.95 -2.67
C GLY A 303 5.42 4.98 -3.24
N ILE A 304 4.13 4.64 -3.27
CA ILE A 304 3.06 5.52 -3.73
C ILE A 304 1.82 5.42 -2.83
N ALA A 305 1.19 6.55 -2.56
CA ALA A 305 -0.07 6.64 -1.84
C ALA A 305 -0.94 7.75 -2.45
N VAL A 306 -2.25 7.64 -2.28
CA VAL A 306 -3.21 8.65 -2.76
C VAL A 306 -4.13 9.10 -1.64
N ASP A 307 -4.21 10.41 -1.45
CA ASP A 307 -5.28 11.05 -0.73
C ASP A 307 -6.39 11.38 -1.73
N THR A 308 -7.45 10.58 -1.72
CA THR A 308 -8.58 10.74 -2.63
C THR A 308 -9.51 11.88 -2.23
N LEU A 309 -9.44 12.36 -0.98
CA LEU A 309 -10.21 13.53 -0.58
C LEU A 309 -9.62 14.77 -1.26
N LEU A 310 -8.30 14.93 -1.17
CA LEU A 310 -7.58 16.08 -1.74
C LEU A 310 -7.22 15.90 -3.22
N GLY A 311 -7.37 14.69 -3.77
CA GLY A 311 -6.88 14.35 -5.11
C GLY A 311 -5.37 14.58 -5.22
N ARG A 312 -4.62 14.15 -4.20
CA ARG A 312 -3.17 14.27 -4.11
C ARG A 312 -2.53 12.89 -4.12
N VAL A 313 -1.44 12.77 -4.86
CA VAL A 313 -0.64 11.54 -4.94
C VAL A 313 0.72 11.82 -4.35
N TYR A 314 1.18 10.93 -3.48
CA TYR A 314 2.44 11.02 -2.78
C TYR A 314 3.36 9.94 -3.28
N VAL A 315 4.56 10.31 -3.74
CA VAL A 315 5.53 9.37 -4.31
C VAL A 315 6.88 9.58 -3.64
N THR A 316 7.44 8.53 -3.04
CA THR A 316 8.77 8.61 -2.42
C THR A 316 9.85 8.47 -3.46
N THR A 317 10.80 9.38 -3.51
CA THR A 317 12.01 9.30 -4.35
C THR A 317 13.26 9.36 -3.47
N VAL A 318 14.43 9.30 -4.08
CA VAL A 318 15.71 9.56 -3.39
C VAL A 318 15.83 11.01 -2.92
N GLU A 319 15.14 11.95 -3.57
CA GLU A 319 15.20 13.37 -3.24
C GLU A 319 14.28 13.73 -2.07
N GLY A 320 13.17 13.02 -1.92
CA GLY A 320 12.14 13.34 -0.96
C GLY A 320 10.82 12.65 -1.25
N LEU A 321 9.76 13.16 -0.64
CA LEU A 321 8.39 12.79 -0.96
C LEU A 321 7.82 13.84 -1.92
N LEU A 322 7.56 13.44 -3.16
CA LEU A 322 6.86 14.26 -4.14
C LEU A 322 5.37 14.30 -3.83
N VAL A 323 4.77 15.47 -4.07
CA VAL A 323 3.32 15.68 -3.99
C VAL A 323 2.84 16.07 -5.37
N LEU A 324 1.95 15.25 -5.93
CA LEU A 324 1.44 15.38 -7.29
C LEU A 324 -0.06 15.69 -7.26
N LYS A 325 -0.54 16.44 -8.24
CA LYS A 325 -1.98 16.50 -8.55
C LYS A 325 -2.42 15.17 -9.13
N GLY A 326 -3.44 14.53 -8.55
CA GLY A 326 -3.91 13.23 -9.03
C GLY A 326 -4.49 13.23 -10.46
N GLU A 327 -4.98 14.36 -10.95
CA GLU A 327 -5.53 14.44 -12.30
C GLU A 327 -4.45 14.44 -13.39
N THR A 328 -3.38 15.20 -13.17
CA THR A 328 -2.37 15.53 -14.20
C THR A 328 -0.99 14.99 -13.91
N LEU A 329 -0.76 14.46 -12.70
CA LEU A 329 0.56 14.14 -12.14
C LEU A 329 1.54 15.32 -12.09
N GLN A 330 1.04 16.56 -12.22
CA GLN A 330 1.86 17.76 -12.04
C GLN A 330 2.40 17.81 -10.62
N VAL A 331 3.71 18.02 -10.50
CA VAL A 331 4.38 18.18 -9.21
C VAL A 331 4.00 19.53 -8.61
N VAL A 332 3.45 19.50 -7.39
CA VAL A 332 3.01 20.69 -6.64
C VAL A 332 3.77 20.88 -5.34
N GLY A 333 4.56 19.90 -4.93
CA GLY A 333 5.39 19.98 -3.75
C GLY A 333 6.47 18.90 -3.72
N LEU A 334 7.51 19.18 -2.96
CA LEU A 334 8.57 18.25 -2.61
C LEU A 334 8.85 18.43 -1.12
N LEU A 335 8.74 17.36 -0.36
CA LEU A 335 9.16 17.28 1.03
C LEU A 335 10.54 16.62 1.07
N PRO A 336 11.62 17.40 1.21
CA PRO A 336 12.97 16.85 1.16
C PRO A 336 13.26 16.02 2.41
N GLY A 337 14.26 15.15 2.28
CA GLY A 337 14.80 14.43 3.42
C GLY A 337 13.92 13.26 3.87
N VAL A 338 13.17 12.62 2.99
CA VAL A 338 12.54 11.33 3.27
C VAL A 338 12.66 10.45 2.04
N GLY A 339 12.89 9.15 2.23
CA GLY A 339 13.04 8.21 1.13
C GLY A 339 14.49 8.03 0.63
N PRO A 340 14.70 7.16 -0.37
CA PRO A 340 13.64 6.43 -1.09
C PRO A 340 12.98 5.38 -0.18
N ALA A 341 11.69 5.13 -0.41
CA ALA A 341 10.99 4.02 0.22
C ALA A 341 10.73 2.95 -0.83
N TYR A 342 10.76 1.69 -0.40
CA TYR A 342 10.34 0.59 -1.25
C TYR A 342 8.84 0.67 -1.57
N ALA A 343 8.35 -0.15 -2.51
CA ALA A 343 6.98 -0.08 -3.00
C ALA A 343 5.90 -0.06 -1.91
N PHE A 344 6.13 -0.82 -0.84
CA PHE A 344 5.22 -0.99 0.30
C PHE A 344 5.57 -0.09 1.49
N GLY A 345 6.64 0.70 1.38
CA GLY A 345 7.25 1.48 2.46
C GLY A 345 6.60 2.84 2.71
N LEU A 346 5.40 3.09 2.17
CA LEU A 346 4.63 4.32 2.35
C LEU A 346 3.21 3.98 2.78
N HIS A 347 2.75 4.58 3.88
CA HIS A 347 1.38 4.45 4.35
C HIS A 347 0.78 5.82 4.63
N LEU A 348 -0.46 6.04 4.20
CA LEU A 348 -1.23 7.25 4.47
C LEU A 348 -2.15 7.02 5.67
N ASP A 349 -2.31 8.01 6.53
CA ASP A 349 -3.36 8.07 7.53
C ASP A 349 -4.21 9.30 7.18
N PRO A 350 -5.34 9.10 6.51
CA PRO A 350 -6.18 10.20 6.05
C PRO A 350 -6.90 10.89 7.22
N VAL A 351 -7.06 10.19 8.35
CA VAL A 351 -7.81 10.71 9.51
C VAL A 351 -6.98 11.76 10.23
N HIS A 352 -5.69 11.47 10.41
CA HIS A 352 -4.77 12.38 11.08
C HIS A 352 -3.94 13.22 10.09
N GLN A 353 -4.18 13.06 8.79
CA GLN A 353 -3.42 13.70 7.70
C GLN A 353 -1.91 13.48 7.85
N GLN A 354 -1.52 12.21 8.00
CA GLN A 354 -0.13 11.81 8.20
C GLN A 354 0.30 10.81 7.13
N LEU A 355 1.56 10.90 6.70
CA LEU A 355 2.22 9.87 5.92
C LEU A 355 3.32 9.25 6.76
N TYR A 356 3.34 7.93 6.83
CA TYR A 356 4.40 7.14 7.43
C TYR A 356 5.28 6.58 6.33
N VAL A 357 6.57 6.84 6.42
CA VAL A 357 7.53 6.49 5.38
C VAL A 357 8.70 5.73 5.96
N VAL A 358 8.92 4.52 5.44
CA VAL A 358 10.13 3.75 5.64
C VAL A 358 11.22 4.32 4.74
N ASP A 359 12.11 5.13 5.33
CA ASP A 359 13.27 5.71 4.64
C ASP A 359 14.40 4.68 4.66
N GLY A 360 14.50 3.91 3.57
CA GLY A 360 15.51 2.85 3.42
C GLY A 360 16.93 3.41 3.36
N GLY A 361 17.11 4.60 2.78
CA GLY A 361 18.42 5.26 2.68
C GLY A 361 18.99 5.65 4.05
N ARG A 362 18.14 6.05 4.99
CA ARG A 362 18.54 6.43 6.36
C ARG A 362 18.18 5.41 7.43
N ARG A 363 17.59 4.26 7.06
CA ARG A 363 17.12 3.20 7.98
C ARG A 363 16.27 3.74 9.12
N ARG A 364 15.26 4.55 8.79
CA ARG A 364 14.38 5.20 9.76
C ARG A 364 12.92 5.15 9.32
N LEU A 365 12.03 5.37 10.28
CA LEU A 365 10.63 5.64 10.02
C LEU A 365 10.39 7.15 10.18
N ALA A 366 9.96 7.79 9.11
CA ALA A 366 9.57 9.20 9.11
C ALA A 366 8.04 9.34 9.15
N VAL A 367 7.58 10.43 9.75
CA VAL A 367 6.19 10.87 9.67
C VAL A 367 6.14 12.28 9.10
N CYS A 368 5.25 12.49 8.13
CA CYS A 368 5.02 13.78 7.48
C CYS A 368 3.56 14.16 7.69
N GLY A 369 3.28 15.37 8.18
CA GLY A 369 1.90 15.89 8.15
C GLY A 369 1.62 16.54 6.80
N ILE A 370 0.43 16.31 6.25
CA ILE A 370 0.06 16.68 4.88
C ILE A 370 -1.15 17.57 4.76
#